data_AF-A0A0G0GD52-F1
#
_entry.id   AF-A0A0G0GD52-F1
#
_cell.length_a   1.000
_cell.length_b   1.000
_cell.length_c   1.000
_cell.angle_alpha   90.00
_cell.angle_beta   90.00
_cell.angle_gamma   90.00
#
_symmetry.space_group_name_H-M   'P 1'
#
loop_
_entity.id
_entity.type
_entity.pdbx_description
1 polymer ?
#
loop_
_entity_poly.entity_id
_entity_poly.type
_entity_poly.pdbx_seq_one_letter_code
_entity_poly.pdbx_strand_id
1 'polypeptide(L)'
;MLYAADRFESRDEIKKWLKDGYIIIANRYASANQIHQGGKIANTKKRESFLKWLAEMEYEIFKIPKPNVIFYLSVPIPVVLKLIKERNNNGKRSYLGKKQDVHEKDVSFLENSRKTALWLAKTQKGWIKIECVKNGILNTRENIHKEIYEKIKKIIKK
;
A
#
# COMPACT_ATOMS: atom_id res chain seq x y z
N MET A 1 -4.70 14.92 3.32
CA MET A 1 -4.42 16.14 2.55
C MET A 1 -2.92 16.33 2.34
N LEU A 2 -2.09 16.43 3.38
CA LEU A 2 -0.62 16.57 3.24
C LEU A 2 0.02 15.51 2.32
N TYR A 3 -0.28 14.22 2.48
CA TYR A 3 0.25 13.17 1.60
C TYR A 3 -0.18 13.30 0.13
N ALA A 4 -1.30 13.95 -0.15
CA ALA A 4 -1.80 14.13 -1.52
C ALA A 4 -1.14 15.34 -2.17
N ALA A 5 -0.90 16.41 -1.39
CA ALA A 5 -0.14 17.58 -1.83
C ALA A 5 1.31 17.21 -2.18
N ASP A 6 1.96 16.36 -1.39
CA ASP A 6 3.29 15.81 -1.68
C ASP A 6 3.35 15.07 -3.03
N ARG A 7 2.36 14.21 -3.33
CA ARG A 7 2.24 13.57 -4.65
C ARG A 7 1.94 14.55 -5.78
N PHE A 8 1.18 15.60 -5.49
CA PHE A 8 0.86 16.64 -6.47
C PHE A 8 2.12 17.42 -6.87
N GLU A 9 3.02 17.71 -5.91
CA GLU A 9 4.30 18.37 -6.18
C GLU A 9 5.18 17.54 -7.13
N SER A 10 5.21 16.21 -6.95
CA SER A 10 5.96 15.29 -7.83
C SER A 10 5.25 14.98 -9.16
N ARG A 11 4.04 15.50 -9.41
CA ARG A 11 3.18 15.07 -10.52
C ARG A 11 3.83 15.25 -11.88
N ASP A 12 4.39 16.43 -12.13
CA ASP A 12 4.84 16.82 -13.46
C ASP A 12 6.13 16.09 -13.85
N GLU A 13 6.97 15.77 -12.87
CA GLU A 13 8.13 14.89 -13.05
C GLU A 13 7.70 13.45 -13.41
N ILE A 14 6.75 12.88 -12.66
CA ILE A 14 6.22 11.53 -12.95
C ILE A 14 5.60 11.50 -14.36
N LYS A 15 4.85 12.54 -14.75
CA LYS A 15 4.27 12.65 -16.10
C LYS A 15 5.34 12.72 -17.17
N LYS A 16 6.42 13.47 -16.94
CA LYS A 16 7.55 13.55 -17.87
C LYS A 16 8.19 12.18 -18.06
N TRP A 17 8.52 11.47 -16.99
CA TRP A 17 9.11 10.12 -17.10
C TRP A 17 8.19 9.13 -17.82
N LEU A 18 6.88 9.18 -17.57
CA LEU A 18 5.93 8.35 -18.30
C LEU A 18 5.88 8.70 -19.79
N LYS A 19 5.93 9.98 -20.14
CA LYS A 19 5.98 10.46 -21.53
C LYS A 19 7.26 10.01 -22.24
N ASP A 20 8.37 9.98 -21.53
CA ASP A 20 9.68 9.55 -22.03
C ASP A 20 9.80 8.01 -22.15
N GLY A 21 8.73 7.28 -21.81
CA GLY A 21 8.65 5.82 -21.98
C GLY A 21 9.18 5.00 -20.80
N TYR A 22 9.44 5.63 -19.64
CA TYR A 22 9.91 4.92 -18.47
C TYR A 22 8.79 4.14 -17.76
N ILE A 23 9.17 3.00 -17.17
CA ILE A 23 8.34 2.27 -16.20
C ILE A 23 8.67 2.81 -14.81
N ILE A 24 7.66 3.30 -14.10
CA ILE A 24 7.81 3.85 -12.75
C ILE A 24 7.35 2.82 -11.71
N ILE A 25 8.20 2.56 -10.72
CA ILE A 25 7.87 1.72 -9.57
C ILE A 25 7.79 2.61 -8.33
N ALA A 26 6.58 2.80 -7.80
CA ALA A 26 6.37 3.59 -6.59
C ALA A 26 6.28 2.69 -5.35
N ASN A 27 7.16 2.91 -4.36
CA ASN A 27 7.02 2.32 -3.04
C ASN A 27 6.01 3.14 -2.22
N ARG A 28 4.74 2.73 -2.28
CA ARG A 28 3.55 3.48 -1.87
C ARG A 28 3.18 4.56 -2.89
N TYR A 29 1.88 4.84 -2.96
CA TYR A 29 1.27 5.88 -3.77
C TYR A 29 -0.08 6.25 -3.15
N ALA A 30 -1.04 6.80 -3.92
CA ALA A 30 -2.40 7.05 -3.44
C ALA A 30 -3.08 5.81 -2.81
N SER A 31 -2.72 4.60 -3.27
CA SER A 31 -3.17 3.32 -2.70
C SER A 31 -2.86 3.15 -1.21
N ALA A 32 -1.74 3.69 -0.71
CA ALA A 32 -1.43 3.66 0.71
C ALA A 32 -2.37 4.55 1.52
N ASN A 33 -2.78 5.69 0.95
CA ASN A 33 -3.75 6.59 1.57
C ASN A 33 -5.14 5.93 1.64
N GLN A 34 -5.55 5.24 0.56
CA GLN A 34 -6.79 4.44 0.51
C GLN A 34 -6.82 3.37 1.61
N ILE A 35 -5.73 2.61 1.77
CA ILE A 35 -5.61 1.56 2.80
C ILE A 35 -5.70 2.15 4.21
N HIS A 36 -4.84 3.13 4.52
CA HIS A 36 -4.67 3.62 5.89
C HIS A 36 -5.83 4.48 6.36
N GLN A 37 -6.34 5.37 5.50
CA GLN A 37 -7.49 6.22 5.89
C GLN A 37 -8.80 5.45 5.77
N GLY A 38 -8.95 4.58 4.76
CA GLY A 38 -10.11 3.70 4.67
C GLY A 38 -10.23 2.77 5.88
N GLY A 39 -9.11 2.27 6.40
CA GLY A 39 -9.06 1.45 7.62
C GLY A 39 -9.53 2.18 8.89
N LYS A 40 -9.51 3.51 8.93
CA LYS A 40 -10.04 4.28 10.07
C LYS A 40 -11.56 4.40 10.06
N ILE A 41 -12.21 4.07 8.94
CA ILE A 41 -13.66 4.22 8.76
C ILE A 41 -14.31 2.84 8.91
N ALA A 42 -14.96 2.58 10.04
CA ALA A 42 -15.59 1.28 10.32
C ALA A 42 -16.80 1.00 9.42
N ASN A 43 -17.63 2.02 9.16
CA ASN A 43 -18.84 1.87 8.34
C ASN A 43 -18.49 1.74 6.85
N THR A 44 -18.91 0.63 6.23
CA THR A 44 -18.60 0.31 4.83
C THR A 44 -19.06 1.39 3.84
N LYS A 45 -20.30 1.88 3.97
CA LYS A 45 -20.83 2.92 3.07
C LYS A 45 -20.02 4.22 3.18
N LYS A 46 -19.72 4.66 4.41
CA LYS A 46 -18.86 5.85 4.63
C LYS A 46 -17.45 5.64 4.07
N ARG A 47 -16.89 4.43 4.20
CA ARG A 47 -15.57 4.10 3.64
C ARG A 47 -15.59 4.19 2.11
N GLU A 48 -16.60 3.64 1.47
CA GLU A 48 -16.77 3.72 0.00
C GLU A 48 -16.90 5.17 -0.47
N SER A 49 -17.74 5.98 0.18
CA SER A 49 -17.88 7.41 -0.14
C SER A 49 -16.56 8.15 0.03
N PHE A 50 -15.82 7.89 1.12
CA PHE A 50 -14.51 8.48 1.35
C PHE A 50 -13.49 8.07 0.27
N LEU A 51 -13.46 6.78 -0.12
CA LEU A 51 -12.54 6.29 -1.13
C LEU A 51 -12.84 6.86 -2.52
N LYS A 52 -14.13 7.07 -2.84
CA LYS A 52 -14.55 7.77 -4.06
C LYS A 52 -14.06 9.22 -4.07
N TRP A 53 -14.33 9.96 -2.99
CA TRP A 53 -13.85 11.34 -2.82
C TRP A 53 -12.32 11.41 -2.91
N LEU A 54 -11.62 10.47 -2.27
CA LEU A 54 -10.16 10.41 -2.30
C LEU A 54 -9.63 10.18 -3.72
N ALA A 55 -10.25 9.28 -4.49
CA ALA A 55 -9.86 9.04 -5.88
C ALA A 55 -10.11 10.26 -6.77
N GLU A 56 -11.24 10.95 -6.59
CA GLU A 56 -11.55 12.18 -7.31
C GLU A 56 -10.52 13.29 -7.02
N MET A 57 -10.21 13.51 -5.74
CA MET A 57 -9.22 14.50 -5.34
C MET A 57 -7.82 14.19 -5.88
N GLU A 58 -7.34 12.94 -5.76
CA GLU A 58 -6.00 12.57 -6.23
C GLU A 58 -5.89 12.63 -7.77
N TYR A 59 -6.86 12.05 -8.48
CA TYR A 59 -6.70 11.79 -9.91
C TYR A 59 -7.41 12.76 -10.83
N GLU A 60 -8.50 13.40 -10.40
CA GLU A 60 -9.25 14.35 -11.24
C GLU A 60 -8.88 15.80 -10.89
N ILE A 61 -8.75 16.11 -9.59
CA ILE A 61 -8.38 17.45 -9.13
C ILE A 61 -6.85 17.65 -9.19
N PHE A 62 -6.09 16.83 -8.47
CA PHE A 62 -4.62 16.92 -8.46
C PHE A 62 -3.98 16.36 -9.73
N LYS A 63 -4.71 15.53 -10.49
CA LYS A 63 -4.29 14.98 -11.78
C LYS A 63 -2.97 14.21 -11.70
N ILE A 64 -2.71 13.54 -10.57
CA ILE A 64 -1.58 12.64 -10.45
C ILE A 64 -1.82 11.40 -11.36
N PRO A 65 -0.78 10.83 -11.99
CA PRO A 65 -0.98 9.68 -12.87
C PRO A 65 -1.61 8.48 -12.16
N LYS A 66 -2.70 7.93 -12.72
CA LYS A 66 -3.31 6.70 -12.20
C LYS A 66 -2.36 5.51 -12.45
N PRO A 67 -2.06 4.67 -11.45
CA PRO A 67 -1.23 3.50 -11.65
C PRO A 67 -1.94 2.47 -12.54
N ASN A 68 -1.21 1.85 -13.48
CA ASN A 68 -1.75 0.74 -14.29
C ASN A 68 -2.03 -0.51 -13.44
N VAL A 69 -1.22 -0.73 -12.40
CA VAL A 69 -1.31 -1.88 -11.50
C VAL A 69 -0.85 -1.51 -10.09
N ILE A 70 -1.48 -2.10 -9.09
CA ILE A 70 -1.13 -1.96 -7.68
C ILE A 70 -0.89 -3.36 -7.12
N PHE A 71 0.34 -3.63 -6.68
CA PHE A 71 0.67 -4.87 -5.97
C PHE A 71 0.54 -4.66 -4.46
N TYR A 72 -0.39 -5.38 -3.83
CA TYR A 72 -0.50 -5.42 -2.38
C TYR A 72 0.21 -6.67 -1.83
N LEU A 73 1.31 -6.45 -1.11
CA LEU A 73 2.05 -7.50 -0.41
C LEU A 73 1.30 -7.91 0.86
N SER A 74 0.49 -8.97 0.74
CA SER A 74 -0.30 -9.50 1.85
C SER A 74 0.58 -10.28 2.82
N VAL A 75 0.66 -9.77 4.04
CA VAL A 75 1.28 -10.45 5.19
C VAL A 75 0.25 -10.52 6.34
N PRO A 76 -0.04 -11.71 6.92
CA PRO A 76 -0.90 -11.84 8.09
C PRO A 76 -0.37 -11.07 9.30
N ILE A 77 -1.28 -10.55 10.13
CA ILE A 77 -0.95 -9.70 11.29
C ILE A 77 0.04 -10.36 12.26
N PRO A 78 -0.08 -11.65 12.63
CA PRO A 78 0.91 -12.28 13.51
C PRO A 78 2.35 -12.19 12.98
N VAL A 79 2.52 -12.35 11.66
CA VAL A 79 3.84 -12.23 11.01
C VAL A 79 4.30 -10.77 10.96
N VAL A 80 3.40 -9.82 10.67
CA VAL A 80 3.72 -8.38 10.71
C VAL A 80 4.23 -7.97 12.10
N LEU A 81 3.56 -8.40 13.17
CA LEU A 81 3.97 -8.07 14.54
C LEU A 81 5.34 -8.67 14.89
N LYS A 82 5.61 -9.91 14.46
CA LYS A 82 6.93 -10.53 14.61
C LYS A 82 8.02 -9.71 13.90
N LEU A 83 7.78 -9.30 12.65
CA LEU A 83 8.73 -8.50 11.86
C LEU A 83 8.97 -7.11 12.47
N ILE A 84 7.93 -6.48 13.04
CA ILE A 84 8.07 -5.19 13.75
C ILE A 84 8.94 -5.38 15.00
N LYS A 85 8.69 -6.44 15.78
CA LYS A 85 9.48 -6.75 16.98
C LYS A 85 10.95 -6.99 16.64
N GLU A 86 11.23 -7.83 15.64
CA GLU A 86 12.60 -8.08 15.16
C GLU A 86 13.29 -6.80 14.69
N ARG A 87 12.60 -5.96 13.91
CA ARG A 87 13.15 -4.68 13.44
C ARG A 87 13.47 -3.74 14.59
N ASN A 88 12.63 -3.68 15.62
CA ASN A 88 12.82 -2.81 16.78
C ASN A 88 13.98 -3.32 17.65
N ASN A 89 14.12 -4.64 17.81
CA ASN A 89 15.23 -5.26 18.54
C ASN A 89 16.58 -5.02 17.84
N ASN A 90 16.59 -4.98 16.51
CA ASN A 90 17.80 -4.77 15.71
C ASN A 90 18.23 -3.28 15.59
N GLY A 91 17.75 -2.40 16.47
CA GLY A 91 18.28 -1.04 16.65
C GLY A 91 18.04 -0.03 15.52
N LYS A 92 17.40 -0.40 14.40
CA LYS A 92 17.23 0.46 13.22
C LYS A 92 16.35 1.71 13.43
N ARG A 93 15.80 1.93 14.63
CA ARG A 93 14.94 3.07 15.00
C ARG A 93 15.12 3.53 16.47
N SER A 94 16.34 3.54 17.00
CA SER A 94 16.63 4.07 18.35
C SER A 94 16.11 5.51 18.58
N TYR A 95 15.89 6.28 17.50
CA TYR A 95 15.42 7.67 17.52
C TYR A 95 13.89 7.88 17.74
N LEU A 96 13.07 6.82 17.79
CA LEU A 96 11.60 6.97 17.81
C LEU A 96 10.92 6.84 19.18
N GLY A 97 11.67 6.69 20.26
CA GLY A 97 11.13 6.68 21.64
C GLY A 97 10.30 5.45 21.99
N LYS A 98 10.56 4.83 23.14
CA LYS A 98 9.74 3.73 23.66
C LYS A 98 8.38 4.27 24.09
N LYS A 99 7.28 3.77 23.52
CA LYS A 99 5.93 3.88 24.11
C LYS A 99 5.21 2.54 24.02
N GLN A 100 4.98 1.95 25.19
CA GLN A 100 4.53 0.56 25.38
C GLN A 100 3.00 0.42 25.44
N ASP A 101 2.26 1.54 25.59
CA ASP A 101 0.78 1.60 25.61
C ASP A 101 0.11 1.81 24.24
N VAL A 102 0.90 1.86 23.17
CA VAL A 102 0.45 2.14 21.79
C VAL A 102 0.09 0.85 21.05
N HIS A 103 0.38 -0.32 21.65
CA HIS A 103 0.34 -1.61 20.96
C HIS A 103 -1.05 -2.05 20.50
N GLU A 104 -2.12 -1.90 21.29
CA GLU A 104 -3.46 -2.33 20.85
C GLU A 104 -4.07 -1.43 19.77
N LYS A 105 -3.90 -0.11 19.90
CA LYS A 105 -4.33 0.86 18.88
C LYS A 105 -3.57 0.66 17.57
N ASP A 106 -2.29 0.29 17.65
CA ASP A 106 -1.49 -0.07 16.48
C ASP A 106 -1.95 -1.41 15.86
N VAL A 107 -2.24 -2.44 16.66
CA VAL A 107 -2.69 -3.75 16.15
C VAL A 107 -4.04 -3.63 15.46
N SER A 108 -5.03 -3.01 16.11
CA SER A 108 -6.36 -2.79 15.52
C SER A 108 -6.29 -1.93 14.25
N PHE A 109 -5.41 -0.91 14.24
CA PHE A 109 -5.15 -0.12 13.04
C PHE A 109 -4.52 -0.97 11.91
N LEU A 110 -3.55 -1.83 12.22
CA LEU A 110 -2.93 -2.74 11.25
C LEU A 110 -3.94 -3.74 10.70
N GLU A 111 -4.79 -4.30 11.55
CA GLU A 111 -5.88 -5.19 11.16
C GLU A 111 -6.88 -4.50 10.23
N ASN A 112 -7.34 -3.31 10.59
CA ASN A 112 -8.30 -2.56 9.79
C ASN A 112 -7.71 -2.08 8.46
N SER A 113 -6.43 -1.71 8.45
CA SER A 113 -5.68 -1.41 7.23
C SER A 113 -5.58 -2.65 6.34
N ARG A 114 -5.22 -3.82 6.90
CA ARG A 114 -5.18 -5.09 6.15
C ARG A 114 -6.56 -5.45 5.60
N LYS A 115 -7.63 -5.33 6.39
CA LYS A 115 -9.01 -5.59 5.94
C LYS A 115 -9.37 -4.68 4.76
N THR A 116 -9.03 -3.39 4.83
CA THR A 116 -9.25 -2.44 3.73
C THR A 116 -8.45 -2.82 2.49
N ALA A 117 -7.17 -3.17 2.63
CA ALA A 117 -6.34 -3.59 1.50
C ALA A 117 -6.85 -4.86 0.82
N LEU A 118 -7.30 -5.85 1.59
CA LEU A 118 -7.90 -7.08 1.06
C LEU A 118 -9.23 -6.80 0.36
N TRP A 119 -10.05 -5.91 0.91
CA TRP A 119 -11.29 -5.47 0.27
C TRP A 119 -11.00 -4.74 -1.05
N LEU A 120 -10.05 -3.80 -1.07
CA LEU A 120 -9.61 -3.10 -2.30
C LEU A 120 -9.10 -4.09 -3.36
N ALA A 121 -8.29 -5.07 -2.95
CA ALA A 121 -7.80 -6.11 -3.85
C ALA A 121 -8.89 -7.03 -4.42
N LYS A 122 -10.05 -7.12 -3.76
CA LYS A 122 -11.21 -7.89 -4.24
C LYS A 122 -12.14 -7.05 -5.11
N THR A 123 -12.30 -5.76 -4.83
CA THR A 123 -13.35 -4.93 -5.44
C THR A 123 -12.85 -3.98 -6.51
N GLN A 124 -11.57 -3.60 -6.50
CA GLN A 124 -11.01 -2.58 -7.39
C GLN A 124 -10.19 -3.21 -8.51
N LYS A 125 -10.40 -2.72 -9.74
CA LYS A 125 -9.59 -3.10 -10.90
C LYS A 125 -8.13 -2.66 -10.71
N GLY A 126 -7.19 -3.44 -11.26
CA GLY A 126 -5.77 -3.15 -11.21
C GLY A 126 -5.08 -3.50 -9.88
N TRP A 127 -5.83 -3.86 -8.84
CA TRP A 127 -5.24 -4.37 -7.60
C TRP A 127 -4.93 -5.86 -7.70
N ILE A 128 -3.71 -6.21 -7.31
CA ILE A 128 -3.21 -7.57 -7.31
C ILE A 128 -2.66 -7.89 -5.93
N LYS A 129 -3.28 -8.86 -5.25
CA LYS A 129 -2.75 -9.41 -4.00
C LYS A 129 -1.58 -10.37 -4.31
N ILE A 130 -0.47 -10.18 -3.60
CA ILE A 130 0.66 -11.11 -3.55
C ILE A 130 0.68 -11.74 -2.17
N GLU A 131 0.47 -13.05 -2.07
CA GLU A 131 0.50 -13.74 -0.78
C GLU A 131 1.96 -13.99 -0.37
N CYS A 132 2.44 -13.22 0.60
CA CYS A 132 3.85 -13.23 1.00
C CYS A 132 4.14 -14.29 2.07
N VAL A 133 3.13 -14.97 2.60
CA VAL A 133 3.27 -15.97 3.66
C VAL A 133 2.59 -17.27 3.24
N LYS A 134 3.31 -18.39 3.33
CA LYS A 134 2.78 -19.73 3.09
C LYS A 134 3.03 -20.58 4.33
N ASN A 135 2.01 -21.28 4.81
CA ASN A 135 2.10 -22.14 6.01
C ASN A 135 2.70 -21.42 7.24
N GLY A 136 2.37 -20.14 7.42
CA GLY A 136 2.89 -19.30 8.50
C GLY A 136 4.32 -18.79 8.32
N ILE A 137 5.01 -19.18 7.25
CA ILE A 137 6.40 -18.81 6.96
C ILE A 137 6.41 -17.68 5.92
N LEU A 138 7.13 -16.60 6.22
CA LEU A 138 7.37 -15.51 5.27
C LEU A 138 8.20 -16.04 4.11
N ASN A 139 7.70 -15.85 2.89
CA ASN A 139 8.38 -16.27 1.69
C ASN A 139 9.65 -15.42 1.45
N THR A 140 10.58 -15.95 0.66
CA THR A 140 11.83 -15.24 0.34
C THR A 140 11.54 -14.05 -0.59
N ARG A 141 12.45 -13.07 -0.56
CA ARG A 141 12.33 -11.88 -1.41
C ARG A 141 12.38 -12.26 -2.89
N GLU A 142 13.20 -13.25 -3.22
CA GLU A 142 13.41 -13.77 -4.57
C GLU A 142 12.13 -14.42 -5.11
N ASN A 143 11.44 -15.21 -4.27
CA ASN A 143 10.18 -15.83 -4.66
C ASN A 143 9.06 -14.79 -4.83
N ILE A 144 8.97 -13.82 -3.92
CA ILE A 144 8.00 -12.71 -4.01
C ILE A 144 8.28 -11.87 -5.27
N HIS A 145 9.55 -11.55 -5.52
CA HIS A 145 9.99 -10.84 -6.73
C HIS A 145 9.60 -11.62 -7.99
N LYS A 146 9.88 -12.92 -8.05
CA LYS A 146 9.51 -13.77 -9.19
C LYS A 146 8.00 -13.75 -9.44
N GLU A 147 7.18 -13.86 -8.40
CA GLU A 147 5.72 -13.79 -8.54
C GLU A 147 5.26 -12.44 -9.10
N ILE A 148 5.78 -11.33 -8.58
CA ILE A 148 5.46 -9.99 -9.06
C ILE A 148 5.89 -9.82 -10.52
N TYR A 149 7.11 -10.23 -10.85
CA TYR A 149 7.68 -10.08 -12.18
C TYR A 149 6.90 -10.87 -13.23
N GLU A 150 6.48 -12.10 -12.94
CA GLU A 150 5.65 -12.89 -13.84
C GLU A 150 4.26 -12.26 -14.09
N LYS A 151 3.73 -11.51 -13.13
CA LYS A 151 2.50 -10.73 -13.32
C LYS A 151 2.76 -9.46 -14.13
N ILE A 152 3.85 -8.76 -13.87
CA ILE A 152 4.27 -7.56 -14.62
C ILE A 152 4.49 -7.90 -16.11
N LYS A 153 5.17 -9.00 -16.43
CA LYS A 153 5.38 -9.44 -17.82
C LYS A 153 4.09 -9.54 -18.62
N LYS A 154 3.00 -9.99 -18.01
CA LYS A 154 1.69 -10.13 -18.67
C LYS A 154 1.01 -8.77 -18.92
N ILE A 155 1.42 -7.74 -18.20
CA ILE A 155 0.89 -6.38 -18.31
C ILE A 155 1.69 -5.59 -19.36
N ILE A 156 3.02 -5.71 -19.35
CA ILE A 156 3.93 -4.94 -20.21
C ILE A 156 4.05 -5.53 -21.62
N LYS A 157 3.82 -6.83 -21.83
CA LYS A 157 3.90 -7.47 -23.17
C LYS A 157 2.68 -7.21 -24.07
N LYS A 158 2.02 -6.06 -23.93
CA LYS A 158 0.96 -5.61 -24.84
C LYS A 158 1.38 -4.33 -25.54
#